data_AF-A0AAE3XC24-F1
#
_entry.id   AF-A0AAE3XC24-F1
#
_cell.length_a   1.000
_cell.length_b   1.000
_cell.length_c   1.000
_cell.angle_alpha   90.00
_cell.angle_beta   90.00
_cell.angle_gamma   90.00
#
_symmetry.space_group_name_H-M   'P 1'
#
loop_
_entity.id
_entity.type
_entity.pdbx_description
1 polymer ?
#
loop_
_entity_poly.entity_id
_entity_poly.type
_entity_poly.pdbx_seq_one_letter_code
_entity_poly.pdbx_strand_id
1 'polypeptide(L)'
;MPYQTLDLVLNNLNDKGRSAKFMKLLHSAVREGRVDAAYLPGRVEIPATTRSNSAAPRTSRNMIIEITPAFDAWFAEVNAELTGPERKPAVTLEAFESGELSFEQYVQETRRLLNSKYERGQQLGRSTKAAREAKTRSAKGAGARSKKAASATSKPAASARSR
;
A
#
# COMPACT_ATOMS: atom_id res chain seq x y z
N MET A 1 18.45 22.78 -28.89
CA MET A 1 17.62 22.24 -27.80
C MET A 1 16.16 22.39 -28.19
N PRO A 2 15.41 21.29 -28.36
CA PRO A 2 13.98 21.38 -28.61
C PRO A 2 13.23 21.64 -27.30
N TYR A 3 12.34 22.62 -27.30
CA TYR A 3 11.42 22.85 -26.20
C TYR A 3 10.07 22.22 -26.54
N GLN A 4 9.44 21.58 -25.57
CA GLN A 4 8.08 21.07 -25.72
C GLN A 4 7.13 21.72 -24.73
N THR A 5 5.90 21.93 -25.18
CA THR A 5 4.81 22.36 -24.31
C THR A 5 4.34 21.19 -23.46
N LEU A 6 3.78 21.52 -22.30
CA LEU A 6 3.20 20.55 -21.39
C LEU A 6 2.14 19.68 -22.08
N ASP A 7 1.35 20.25 -23.00
CA ASP A 7 0.35 19.52 -23.78
C ASP A 7 0.95 18.37 -24.59
N LEU A 8 2.09 18.60 -25.24
CA LEU A 8 2.77 17.58 -26.03
C LEU A 8 3.32 16.47 -25.14
N VAL A 9 3.93 16.84 -24.01
CA VAL A 9 4.46 15.87 -23.04
C VAL A 9 3.33 15.04 -22.41
N LEU A 10 2.19 15.64 -22.10
CA LEU A 10 1.00 14.94 -21.61
C LEU A 10 0.36 14.03 -22.67
N ASN A 11 0.46 14.39 -23.95
CA ASN A 11 -0.01 13.53 -25.04
C ASN A 11 0.88 12.31 -25.26
N ASN A 12 2.16 12.40 -24.90
CA ASN A 12 3.13 11.29 -24.97
C ASN A 12 3.05 10.34 -23.74
N LEU A 13 2.18 10.60 -22.77
CA LEU A 13 1.94 9.68 -21.65
C LEU A 13 1.15 8.46 -22.12
N ASN A 14 1.59 7.27 -21.72
CA ASN A 14 0.90 6.02 -22.03
C ASN A 14 -0.50 5.96 -21.36
N ASP A 15 -0.60 6.47 -20.14
CA ASP A 15 -1.85 6.52 -19.37
C ASP A 15 -2.26 7.98 -19.09
N LYS A 16 -3.08 8.54 -20.00
CA LYS A 16 -3.63 9.90 -19.87
C LYS A 16 -4.44 10.10 -18.57
N GLY A 17 -4.97 9.02 -18.00
CA GLY A 17 -5.70 9.05 -16.72
C GLY A 17 -4.81 9.32 -15.51
N ARG A 18 -3.47 9.24 -15.64
CA ARG A 18 -2.50 9.53 -14.57
C ARG A 18 -1.71 10.83 -14.79
N SER A 19 -2.11 11.64 -15.76
CA SER A 19 -1.61 13.00 -16.00
C SER A 19 -1.53 13.86 -14.73
N ALA A 20 -2.50 13.77 -13.83
CA ALA A 20 -2.46 14.48 -12.55
C ALA A 20 -1.34 14.01 -11.59
N LYS A 21 -0.95 12.73 -11.62
CA LYS A 21 0.19 12.20 -10.84
C LYS A 21 1.50 12.62 -11.51
N PHE A 22 1.56 12.57 -12.84
CA PHE A 22 2.70 13.08 -13.61
C PHE A 22 3.02 14.54 -13.28
N MET A 23 2.01 15.43 -13.28
CA MET A 23 2.21 16.84 -12.95
C MET A 23 2.84 17.06 -11.57
N LYS A 24 2.47 16.24 -10.57
CA LYS A 24 3.07 16.32 -9.24
C LYS A 24 4.55 15.95 -9.27
N LEU A 25 4.89 14.88 -9.99
CA LEU A 25 6.27 14.41 -10.16
C LEU A 25 7.11 15.41 -10.97
N LEU A 26 6.53 16.01 -12.01
CA LEU A 26 7.17 17.06 -12.80
C LEU A 26 7.47 18.28 -11.93
N HIS A 27 6.50 18.76 -11.14
CA HIS A 27 6.72 19.90 -10.24
C HIS A 27 7.79 19.61 -9.18
N SER A 28 7.87 18.40 -8.65
CA SER A 28 8.97 18.01 -7.74
C SER A 28 10.31 17.98 -8.48
N ALA A 29 10.37 17.40 -9.68
CA ALA A 29 11.60 17.32 -10.47
C ALA A 29 12.14 18.71 -10.86
N VAL A 30 11.25 19.65 -11.21
CA VAL A 30 11.60 21.05 -11.48
C VAL A 30 12.07 21.75 -10.21
N ARG A 31 11.43 21.52 -9.06
CA ARG A 31 11.87 22.06 -7.77
C ARG A 31 13.25 21.54 -7.37
N GLU A 32 13.55 20.28 -7.67
CA GLU A 32 14.84 19.64 -7.39
C GLU A 32 15.93 19.98 -8.42
N GLY A 33 15.61 20.72 -9.50
CA GLY A 33 16.55 21.06 -10.56
C GLY A 33 16.95 19.88 -11.44
N ARG A 34 16.16 18.80 -11.45
CA ARG A 34 16.38 17.64 -12.35
C ARG A 34 15.83 17.87 -13.76
N VAL A 35 14.85 18.77 -13.88
CA VAL A 35 14.19 19.12 -15.13
C VAL A 35 14.06 20.63 -15.22
N ASP A 36 14.52 21.19 -16.32
CA ASP A 36 14.39 22.62 -16.60
C ASP A 36 13.03 22.89 -17.27
N ALA A 37 12.22 23.70 -16.62
CA ALA A 37 10.93 24.11 -17.14
C ALA A 37 10.56 25.54 -16.71
N ALA A 38 9.85 26.24 -17.58
CA ALA A 38 9.36 27.59 -17.34
C ALA A 38 7.84 27.65 -17.47
N TYR A 39 7.20 28.50 -16.65
CA TYR A 39 5.77 28.76 -16.78
C TYR A 39 5.49 29.63 -18.00
N LEU A 40 4.46 29.27 -18.77
CA LEU A 40 3.90 30.15 -19.80
C LEU A 40 2.63 30.85 -19.31
N PRO A 41 2.32 32.04 -19.87
CA PRO A 41 1.00 32.62 -19.74
C PRO A 41 -0.01 31.68 -20.42
N GLY A 42 -0.93 31.13 -19.63
CA GLY A 42 -1.96 30.23 -20.13
C GLY A 42 -2.25 29.08 -19.18
N ARG A 43 -3.31 28.35 -19.50
CA ARG A 43 -3.79 27.21 -18.73
C ARG A 43 -4.08 26.05 -19.67
N VAL A 44 -3.69 24.87 -19.22
CA VAL A 44 -3.90 23.60 -19.91
C VAL A 44 -4.97 22.81 -19.17
N GLU A 45 -5.87 22.20 -19.93
CA GLU A 45 -6.86 21.26 -19.40
C GLU A 45 -6.23 19.87 -19.25
N ILE A 46 -6.26 19.36 -18.02
CA ILE A 46 -5.83 18.01 -17.73
C ILE A 46 -7.07 17.11 -17.71
N PRO A 47 -7.10 16.06 -18.55
CA PRO A 47 -8.23 15.14 -18.57
C PRO A 47 -8.41 14.50 -17.19
N ALA A 48 -9.66 14.41 -16.76
CA ALA A 48 -10.02 13.80 -15.51
C ALA A 48 -9.64 12.31 -15.49
N THR A 49 -9.17 11.82 -14.35
CA THR A 49 -8.91 10.39 -14.19
C THR A 49 -10.24 9.63 -14.25
N THR A 50 -10.34 8.65 -15.15
CA THR A 50 -11.56 7.88 -15.43
C THR A 50 -12.00 6.98 -14.27
N ARG A 51 -11.26 6.92 -13.16
CA ARG A 51 -11.56 6.04 -12.02
C ARG A 51 -12.69 6.53 -11.13
N SER A 52 -13.14 7.79 -11.25
CA SER A 52 -14.35 8.25 -10.59
C SER A 52 -15.27 8.96 -11.58
N ASN A 53 -16.56 8.58 -11.54
CA ASN A 53 -17.63 9.12 -12.39
C ASN A 53 -17.96 10.61 -12.09
N SER A 54 -17.11 11.30 -11.32
CA SER A 54 -17.28 12.69 -10.87
C SER A 54 -15.95 13.44 -10.75
N ALA A 55 -14.89 12.97 -11.40
CA ALA A 55 -13.66 13.76 -11.48
C ALA A 55 -13.87 14.89 -12.50
N ALA A 56 -13.96 16.13 -12.04
CA ALA A 56 -13.94 17.29 -12.92
C ALA A 56 -12.58 17.43 -13.62
N PRO A 57 -12.52 17.92 -14.88
CA PRO A 57 -11.27 18.25 -15.55
C PRO A 57 -10.51 19.27 -14.71
N ARG A 58 -9.19 19.09 -14.57
CA ARG A 58 -8.36 19.95 -13.73
C ARG A 58 -7.58 20.90 -14.62
N THR A 59 -7.65 22.19 -14.32
CA THR A 59 -6.88 23.19 -15.05
C THR A 59 -5.53 23.43 -14.36
N SER A 60 -4.43 23.30 -15.08
CA SER A 60 -3.07 23.61 -14.59
C SER A 60 -2.42 24.74 -15.39
N ARG A 61 -1.42 25.40 -14.80
CA ARG A 61 -0.63 26.41 -15.53
C ARG A 61 0.14 25.72 -16.65
N ASN A 62 0.17 26.36 -17.83
CA ASN A 62 0.96 25.83 -18.93
C ASN A 62 2.45 25.96 -18.61
N MET A 63 3.25 24.99 -19.07
CA MET A 63 4.70 24.97 -18.88
C MET A 63 5.38 24.60 -20.19
N ILE A 64 6.57 25.14 -20.39
CA ILE A 64 7.51 24.70 -21.42
C ILE A 64 8.66 23.98 -20.75
N ILE A 65 9.04 22.87 -21.33
CA ILE A 65 10.03 21.94 -20.78
C ILE A 65 11.17 21.85 -21.79
N GLU A 66 12.40 21.95 -21.28
CA GLU A 66 13.58 21.71 -22.09
C GLU A 66 13.82 20.21 -22.24
N ILE A 67 13.82 19.73 -23.48
CA ILE A 67 14.04 18.31 -23.77
C ILE A 67 15.54 18.06 -23.84
N THR A 68 16.07 17.60 -22.71
CA THR A 68 17.44 17.09 -22.58
C THR A 68 17.42 15.56 -22.51
N PRO A 69 18.55 14.87 -22.78
CA PRO A 69 18.63 13.42 -22.58
C PRO A 69 18.31 12.99 -21.14
N ALA A 70 18.61 13.85 -20.16
CA ALA A 70 18.24 13.64 -18.76
C ALA A 70 16.72 13.69 -18.55
N PHE A 71 16.04 14.63 -19.22
CA PHE A 71 14.58 14.69 -19.22
C PHE A 71 13.98 13.44 -19.86
N ASP A 72 14.48 12.99 -21.00
CA ASP A 72 13.93 11.80 -21.68
C ASP A 72 14.08 10.54 -20.83
N ALA A 73 15.23 10.36 -20.18
CA ALA A 73 15.45 9.25 -19.25
C ALA A 73 14.49 9.31 -18.06
N TRP A 74 14.34 10.49 -17.44
CA TRP A 74 13.41 10.71 -16.34
C TRP A 74 11.95 10.49 -16.77
N PHE A 75 11.58 10.98 -17.95
CA PHE A 75 10.23 10.83 -18.51
C PHE A 75 9.92 9.36 -18.79
N ALA A 76 10.86 8.60 -19.35
CA ALA A 76 10.69 7.17 -19.59
C ALA A 76 10.49 6.37 -18.29
N GLU A 77 11.28 6.66 -17.26
CA GLU A 77 11.15 6.06 -15.93
C GLU A 77 9.78 6.36 -15.32
N VAL A 78 9.38 7.64 -15.32
CA VAL A 78 8.10 8.08 -14.78
C VAL A 78 6.93 7.52 -15.60
N ASN A 79 7.03 7.45 -16.93
CA ASN A 79 5.98 6.89 -17.79
C ASN A 79 5.82 5.39 -17.53
N ALA A 80 6.91 4.65 -17.30
CA ALA A 80 6.86 3.24 -16.92
C ALA A 80 6.20 3.05 -15.53
N GLU A 81 6.60 3.83 -14.52
CA GLU A 81 6.00 3.78 -13.17
C GLU A 81 4.50 4.14 -13.21
N LEU A 82 4.15 5.15 -14.01
CA LEU A 82 2.79 5.60 -14.20
C LEU A 82 1.96 4.67 -15.07
N THR A 83 2.52 3.79 -15.88
CA THR A 83 1.72 2.75 -16.56
C THR A 83 1.30 1.67 -15.55
N GLY A 84 2.05 1.53 -14.45
CA GLY A 84 1.85 0.48 -13.45
C GLY A 84 2.38 -0.87 -13.95
N PRO A 85 2.49 -1.90 -13.08
CA PRO A 85 2.86 -3.23 -13.53
C PRO A 85 1.85 -3.67 -14.58
N GLU A 86 2.37 -4.14 -15.72
CA GLU A 86 1.59 -4.79 -16.76
C GLU A 86 0.63 -5.76 -16.09
N ARG A 87 -0.66 -5.67 -16.42
CA ARG A 87 -1.66 -6.55 -15.80
C ARG A 87 -1.22 -7.97 -16.13
N LYS A 88 -0.82 -8.72 -15.09
CA LYS A 88 -0.53 -10.15 -15.26
C LYS A 88 -1.72 -10.78 -15.99
N PRO A 89 -1.49 -11.53 -17.07
CA PRO A 89 -2.57 -12.11 -17.85
C PRO A 89 -3.48 -12.92 -16.94
N ALA A 90 -4.78 -12.88 -17.24
CA ALA A 90 -5.74 -13.64 -16.47
C ALA A 90 -5.35 -15.13 -16.54
N VAL A 91 -5.26 -15.76 -15.37
CA VAL A 91 -4.86 -17.17 -15.24
C VAL A 91 -5.98 -18.03 -15.80
N THR A 92 -5.89 -18.27 -17.10
CA THR A 92 -6.88 -18.98 -17.93
C THR A 92 -6.15 -20.08 -18.70
N LEU A 93 -6.87 -21.11 -19.13
CA LEU A 93 -6.28 -22.22 -19.89
C LEU A 93 -5.63 -21.73 -21.18
N GLU A 94 -6.31 -20.81 -21.89
CA GLU A 94 -5.83 -20.19 -23.12
C GLU A 94 -4.50 -19.45 -22.93
N ALA A 95 -4.27 -18.83 -21.77
CA ALA A 95 -3.01 -18.15 -21.45
C ALA A 95 -1.84 -19.12 -21.21
N PHE A 96 -2.11 -20.35 -20.77
CA PHE A 96 -1.09 -21.41 -20.68
C PHE A 96 -0.83 -22.05 -22.05
N GLU A 97 -1.87 -22.24 -22.85
CA GLU A 97 -1.78 -22.84 -24.20
C GLU A 97 -1.07 -21.92 -25.19
N SER A 98 -1.29 -20.61 -25.10
CA SER A 98 -0.60 -19.59 -25.90
C SER A 98 0.86 -19.35 -25.47
N GLY A 99 1.32 -19.97 -24.38
CA GLY A 99 2.68 -19.81 -23.85
C GLY A 99 2.94 -18.47 -23.17
N GLU A 100 1.90 -17.65 -22.95
CA GLU A 100 1.99 -16.36 -22.23
C GLU A 100 2.27 -16.58 -20.74
N LEU A 101 1.82 -17.72 -20.18
CA LEU A 101 2.11 -18.16 -18.81
C LEU A 101 2.86 -19.50 -18.81
N SER A 102 3.97 -19.56 -18.07
CA SER A 102 4.67 -20.82 -17.82
C SER A 102 3.99 -21.61 -16.70
N PHE A 103 3.46 -22.78 -17.05
CA PHE A 103 2.79 -23.67 -16.09
C PHE A 103 3.72 -24.08 -14.93
N GLU A 104 4.98 -24.39 -15.21
CA GLU A 104 5.94 -24.85 -14.19
C GLU A 104 6.23 -23.79 -13.13
N GLN A 105 6.45 -22.55 -13.56
CA GLN A 105 6.67 -21.42 -12.66
C GLN A 105 5.43 -21.18 -11.79
N TYR A 106 4.24 -21.27 -12.39
CA TYR A 106 2.99 -21.07 -11.69
C TYR A 106 2.68 -22.18 -10.67
N VAL A 107 3.04 -23.43 -10.97
CA VAL A 107 2.95 -24.55 -10.01
C VAL A 107 3.86 -24.32 -8.81
N GLN A 108 5.10 -23.86 -9.01
CA GLN A 108 6.02 -23.56 -7.92
C GLN A 108 5.51 -22.40 -7.04
N GLU A 109 5.00 -21.34 -7.66
CA GLU A 109 4.39 -20.20 -6.95
C GLU A 109 3.17 -20.66 -6.14
N THR A 110 2.32 -21.50 -6.73
CA THR A 110 1.13 -22.08 -6.06
C THR A 110 1.53 -22.94 -4.86
N ARG A 111 2.53 -23.82 -5.01
CA ARG A 111 3.04 -24.63 -3.90
C ARG A 111 3.57 -23.77 -2.75
N ARG A 112 4.34 -22.73 -3.08
CA ARG A 112 4.84 -21.77 -2.07
C ARG A 112 3.70 -21.09 -1.33
N LEU A 113 2.69 -20.61 -2.06
CA LEU A 113 1.53 -19.94 -1.48
C LEU A 113 0.72 -20.88 -0.57
N LEU A 114 0.51 -22.12 -1.00
CA LEU A 114 -0.20 -23.13 -0.22
C LEU A 114 0.55 -23.48 1.07
N ASN A 115 1.87 -23.67 0.98
CA ASN A 115 2.71 -23.93 2.16
C ASN A 115 2.66 -22.76 3.15
N SER A 116 2.79 -21.52 2.67
CA SER A 116 2.70 -20.34 3.53
C SER A 116 1.33 -20.20 4.21
N LYS A 117 0.23 -20.54 3.51
CA LYS A 117 -1.11 -20.56 4.11
C LYS A 117 -1.25 -21.66 5.15
N TYR A 118 -0.72 -22.85 4.87
CA TYR A 118 -0.73 -23.98 5.79
C TYR A 118 0.05 -23.68 7.08
N GLU A 119 1.27 -23.18 6.96
CA GLU A 119 2.11 -22.79 8.09
C GLU A 119 1.45 -21.70 8.95
N ARG A 120 0.90 -20.67 8.30
CA ARG A 120 0.13 -19.62 8.98
C ARG A 120 -1.06 -20.21 9.74
N GLY A 121 -1.79 -21.14 9.14
CA GLY A 121 -2.89 -21.86 9.78
C GLY A 121 -2.44 -22.65 11.02
N GLN A 122 -1.33 -23.38 10.92
CA GLN A 122 -0.74 -24.12 12.05
C GLN A 122 -0.29 -23.17 13.18
N GLN A 123 0.35 -22.06 12.83
CA GLN A 123 0.82 -21.08 13.81
C GLN A 123 -0.35 -20.45 14.57
N LEU A 124 -1.44 -20.10 13.87
CA LEU A 124 -2.67 -19.59 14.48
C LEU A 124 -3.37 -20.66 15.33
N GLY A 125 -3.38 -21.92 14.88
CA GLY A 125 -3.93 -23.04 15.66
C GLY A 125 -3.16 -23.27 16.96
N ARG A 126 -1.83 -23.15 16.94
CA ARG A 126 -0.98 -23.27 18.12
C ARG A 126 -1.14 -22.09 19.07
N SER A 127 -1.19 -20.86 18.55
CA SER A 127 -1.37 -19.65 19.38
C SER A 127 -2.74 -19.63 20.07
N THR A 128 -3.80 -20.07 19.39
CA THR A 128 -5.15 -20.15 19.98
C THR A 128 -5.27 -21.27 21.02
N LYS A 129 -4.62 -22.43 20.83
CA LYS A 129 -4.53 -23.49 21.85
C LYS A 129 -3.77 -23.01 23.09
N ALA A 130 -2.61 -22.38 22.90
CA ALA A 130 -1.82 -21.82 24.00
C ALA A 130 -2.58 -20.72 24.76
N ALA A 131 -3.33 -19.86 24.07
CA ALA A 131 -4.17 -18.85 24.69
C ALA A 131 -5.33 -19.46 25.50
N ARG A 132 -5.95 -20.55 25.01
CA ARG A 132 -6.99 -21.29 25.73
C ARG A 132 -6.44 -21.98 26.98
N GLU A 133 -5.25 -22.59 26.88
CA GLU A 133 -4.56 -23.21 28.02
C GLU A 133 -4.07 -22.19 29.06
N ALA A 134 -3.60 -21.02 28.63
CA ALA A 134 -3.24 -19.92 29.52
C ALA A 134 -4.48 -19.40 30.29
N LYS A 135 -5.63 -19.29 29.62
CA LYS A 135 -6.90 -18.86 30.23
C LYS A 135 -7.43 -19.88 31.24
N THR A 136 -7.30 -21.17 31.00
CA THR A 136 -7.69 -22.21 31.97
C THR A 136 -6.73 -22.26 33.16
N ARG A 137 -5.43 -22.04 32.95
CA ARG A 137 -4.43 -21.94 34.05
C ARG A 137 -4.63 -20.68 34.90
N SER A 138 -4.95 -19.53 34.31
CA SER A 138 -5.22 -18.29 35.04
C SER A 138 -6.52 -18.37 35.87
N ALA A 139 -7.55 -19.05 35.36
CA ALA A 139 -8.78 -19.31 36.12
C ALA A 139 -8.55 -20.21 37.35
N LYS A 140 -7.65 -21.21 37.24
CA LYS A 140 -7.32 -22.12 38.35
C LYS A 140 -6.43 -21.46 39.42
N GLY A 141 -5.56 -20.53 39.04
CA GLY A 141 -4.74 -19.73 39.96
C GLY A 141 -5.53 -18.69 40.77
N ALA A 142 -6.60 -18.12 40.20
CA ALA A 142 -7.46 -17.17 40.89
C ALA A 142 -8.31 -17.81 42.01
N GLY A 143 -8.77 -19.06 41.82
CA GLY A 143 -9.53 -19.81 42.83
C GLY A 143 -8.72 -20.27 44.05
N ALA A 144 -7.38 -20.39 43.91
CA ALA A 144 -6.51 -20.77 45.02
C ALA A 144 -6.17 -19.59 45.96
N ARG A 145 -6.18 -18.35 45.45
CA ARG A 145 -5.92 -17.15 46.27
C ARG A 145 -7.14 -16.71 47.09
N SER A 146 -8.37 -16.99 46.65
CA SER A 146 -9.58 -16.60 47.41
C SER A 146 -9.80 -17.45 48.68
N LYS A 147 -9.33 -18.70 48.72
CA LYS A 147 -9.43 -19.54 49.93
C LYS A 147 -8.42 -19.20 51.03
N LYS A 148 -7.29 -18.55 50.71
CA LYS A 148 -6.27 -18.16 51.71
C LYS A 148 -6.57 -16.83 52.42
N ALA A 149 -7.45 -16.00 51.86
CA ALA A 149 -7.87 -14.74 52.48
C ALA A 149 -9.02 -14.90 53.50
N ALA A 150 -9.80 -15.98 53.42
CA ALA A 150 -10.96 -16.21 54.29
C ALA A 150 -10.61 -16.76 55.69
N SER A 151 -9.38 -17.22 55.94
CA SER A 151 -8.99 -17.81 57.23
C SER A 151 -8.20 -16.88 58.16
N ALA A 152 -8.04 -15.59 57.82
CA ALA A 152 -7.18 -14.67 58.56
C ALA A 152 -7.90 -13.55 59.34
N THR A 153 -9.25 -13.54 59.39
CA THR A 153 -10.03 -12.49 60.07
C THR A 153 -10.95 -13.08 61.14
N SER A 154 -10.37 -13.56 62.24
CA SER A 154 -11.09 -13.67 63.53
C SER A 154 -10.15 -13.29 64.68
N LYS A 155 -10.08 -11.99 64.98
CA LYS A 155 -9.57 -11.50 66.26
C LYS A 155 -10.43 -10.28 66.69
N PRO A 156 -11.15 -10.35 67.82
CA PRO A 156 -12.07 -9.28 68.22
C PRO A 156 -11.30 -8.08 68.78
N ALA A 157 -11.67 -6.87 68.35
CA ALA A 157 -11.14 -5.62 68.87
C ALA A 157 -11.87 -5.27 70.18
N ALA A 158 -11.12 -5.27 71.29
CA ALA A 158 -11.57 -4.69 72.55
C ALA A 158 -11.64 -3.16 72.40
N SER A 159 -12.84 -2.63 72.64
CA SER A 159 -13.14 -1.20 72.69
C SER A 159 -12.54 -0.59 73.96
N ALA A 160 -11.61 0.35 73.81
CA ALA A 160 -11.08 1.16 74.89
C ALA A 160 -11.19 2.64 74.51
N ARG A 161 -12.29 3.28 74.93
CA ARG A 161 -12.35 4.72 75.21
C ARG A 161 -13.67 5.10 75.90
N SER A 162 -13.62 5.37 77.21
CA SER A 162 -14.34 6.50 77.81
C SER A 162 -13.88 6.74 79.25
N ARG A 163 -13.43 7.99 79.49
CA ARG A 163 -13.37 8.76 80.75
C ARG A 163 -12.48 8.28 81.89
#